data_AF-A0A937WXG1-F1
#
_entry.id   AF-A0A937WXG1-F1
#
_cell.length_a   1.000
_cell.length_b   1.000
_cell.length_c   1.000
_cell.angle_alpha   90.00
_cell.angle_beta   90.00
_cell.angle_gamma   90.00
#
_symmetry.space_group_name_H-M   'P 1'
#
loop_
_entity.id
_entity.type
_entity.pdbx_description
1 polymer ?
#
loop_
_entity_poly.entity_id
_entity_poly.type
_entity_poly.pdbx_seq_one_letter_code
_entity_poly.pdbx_strand_id
1 'polypeptide(L)'
;MNRTEAWFVHLSTLLVGVTGIVYAIMRYGMTSVDEFAIVNHPWQADVQHYHILFAPLLVFAVGLIWKRHIATHYRMGLKTGRRSGVEMVLSLVPMTVSGYLIQVTSAEPWRNIWIVVHVTTSGLWLAGYAVHQFMALRRKRESASDNGTSVPEEPRQPAAVTP
;
A
#
# COMPACT_ATOMS: atom_id res chain seq x y z
N MET A 1 -13.59 -4.10 5.52
CA MET A 1 -12.55 -3.58 6.42
C MET A 1 -13.18 -2.55 7.32
N ASN A 2 -12.97 -2.61 8.63
CA ASN A 2 -13.46 -1.58 9.53
C ASN A 2 -12.58 -0.31 9.47
N ARG A 3 -13.02 0.79 10.08
CA ARG A 3 -12.32 2.09 9.97
C ARG A 3 -10.94 2.08 10.62
N THR A 4 -10.77 1.35 11.71
CA THR A 4 -9.50 1.25 12.45
C THR A 4 -8.47 0.41 11.69
N GLU A 5 -8.87 -0.75 11.16
CA GLU A 5 -8.07 -1.60 10.28
C GLU A 5 -7.61 -0.80 9.05
N ALA A 6 -8.51 -0.04 8.43
CA ALA A 6 -8.19 0.81 7.30
C ALA A 6 -7.11 1.82 7.68
N TRP A 7 -7.35 2.60 8.74
CA TRP A 7 -6.42 3.63 9.20
C TRP A 7 -5.04 3.05 9.52
N PHE A 8 -5.00 1.89 10.16
CA PHE A 8 -3.75 1.22 10.52
C PHE A 8 -2.95 0.76 9.28
N VAL A 9 -3.63 0.22 8.25
CA VAL A 9 -3.00 -0.12 6.97
C VAL A 9 -2.48 1.14 6.26
N HIS A 10 -3.26 2.23 6.23
CA HIS A 10 -2.84 3.49 5.63
C HIS A 10 -1.62 4.08 6.33
N LEU A 11 -1.65 4.15 7.66
CA LEU A 11 -0.58 4.74 8.44
C LEU A 11 0.71 3.91 8.32
N SER A 12 0.63 2.59 8.48
CA SER A 12 1.79 1.72 8.34
C SER A 12 2.41 1.79 6.94
N THR A 13 1.58 1.78 5.89
CA THR A 13 2.03 1.97 4.50
C THR A 13 2.70 3.32 4.30
N LEU A 14 2.14 4.39 4.86
CA LEU A 14 2.70 5.73 4.76
C LEU A 14 4.06 5.81 5.47
N LEU A 15 4.16 5.34 6.71
CA LEU A 15 5.39 5.42 7.51
C LEU A 15 6.54 4.64 6.85
N VAL A 16 6.30 3.39 6.47
CA VAL A 16 7.35 2.56 5.83
C VAL A 16 7.67 3.07 4.41
N GLY A 17 6.67 3.53 3.66
CA GLY A 17 6.84 4.06 2.32
C GLY A 17 7.66 5.35 2.31
N VAL A 18 7.33 6.31 3.19
CA VAL A 18 8.04 7.58 3.30
C VAL A 18 9.49 7.34 3.73
N THR A 19 9.71 6.56 4.79
CA THR A 19 11.08 6.25 5.25
C THR A 19 11.90 5.54 4.18
N GLY A 20 11.29 4.61 3.42
CA GLY A 20 11.97 3.90 2.34
C GLY A 20 12.34 4.81 1.16
N ILE A 21 11.44 5.70 0.74
CA ILE A 21 11.71 6.69 -0.32
C ILE A 21 12.80 7.66 0.12
N VAL A 22 12.70 8.22 1.32
CA VAL A 22 13.71 9.16 1.85
C VAL A 22 15.08 8.48 1.94
N TYR A 23 15.13 7.23 2.44
CA TYR A 23 16.38 6.46 2.48
C TYR A 23 16.97 6.22 1.09
N ALA A 24 16.14 5.86 0.10
CA ALA A 24 16.59 5.66 -1.27
C ALA A 24 17.16 6.96 -1.88
N ILE A 25 16.52 8.11 -1.62
CA ILE A 25 17.02 9.42 -2.06
C ILE A 25 18.38 9.71 -1.42
N MET A 26 18.52 9.51 -0.10
CA MET A 26 19.82 9.69 0.57
C MET A 26 20.89 8.76 0.00
N ARG A 27 20.55 7.50 -0.29
CA ARG A 27 21.51 6.50 -0.76
C ARG A 27 21.94 6.69 -2.21
N TYR A 28 21.04 7.12 -3.09
CA TYR A 28 21.28 7.14 -4.54
C TYR A 28 21.29 8.53 -5.17
N GLY A 29 20.71 9.53 -4.50
CA GLY A 29 20.57 10.89 -5.02
C GLY A 29 21.40 11.95 -4.31
N MET A 30 22.04 11.60 -3.18
CA MET A 30 22.90 12.52 -2.43
C MET A 30 24.37 12.07 -2.49
N THR A 31 25.28 13.03 -2.54
CA THR A 31 26.73 12.80 -2.46
C THR A 31 27.21 13.06 -1.05
N SER A 32 28.17 12.25 -0.59
CA SER A 32 28.85 12.50 0.68
C SER A 32 29.52 13.87 0.70
N VAL A 33 29.49 14.52 1.87
CA VAL A 33 30.19 15.78 2.14
C VAL A 33 31.69 15.59 2.42
N ASP A 34 32.12 14.35 2.64
CA ASP A 34 33.50 13.94 2.90
C ASP A 34 33.89 12.72 2.04
N GLU A 35 35.08 12.74 1.47
CA GLU A 35 35.64 11.69 0.61
C GLU A 35 35.78 10.35 1.35
N PHE A 36 35.97 10.38 2.67
CA PHE A 36 36.11 9.19 3.50
C PHE A 36 34.82 8.76 4.20
N ALA A 37 33.72 9.49 4.00
CA ALA A 37 32.46 9.17 4.67
C ALA A 37 31.74 7.98 4.01
N ILE A 38 31.32 7.05 4.88
CA ILE A 38 30.65 5.80 4.52
C ILE A 38 29.16 6.04 4.14
N VAL A 39 28.60 7.17 4.59
CA VAL A 39 27.20 7.57 4.36
C VAL A 39 27.15 8.86 3.57
N ASN A 40 26.11 9.00 2.74
CA ASN A 40 25.94 10.20 1.91
C ASN A 40 25.28 11.36 2.67
N HIS A 41 24.51 11.06 3.72
CA HIS A 41 23.78 12.04 4.52
C HIS A 41 23.84 11.69 6.02
N PRO A 42 23.98 12.67 6.94
CA PRO A 42 24.09 12.39 8.38
C PRO A 42 22.92 11.57 8.94
N TRP A 43 21.70 11.83 8.48
CA TRP A 43 20.49 11.12 8.93
C TRP A 43 20.23 9.79 8.21
N GLN A 44 21.13 9.32 7.34
CA GLN A 44 20.92 8.10 6.57
C GLN A 44 20.71 6.88 7.50
N ALA A 45 21.48 6.79 8.59
CA ALA A 45 21.34 5.71 9.57
C ALA A 45 20.00 5.79 10.33
N ASP A 46 19.58 6.99 10.75
CA ASP A 46 18.32 7.16 11.48
C ASP A 46 17.12 6.82 10.62
N VAL A 47 17.09 7.27 9.36
CA VAL A 47 16.01 6.94 8.43
C VAL A 47 15.96 5.43 8.17
N GLN A 48 17.11 4.76 8.09
CA GLN A 48 17.17 3.30 7.99
C GLN A 48 16.55 2.62 9.22
N HIS A 49 16.88 3.07 10.43
CA HIS A 49 16.32 2.53 11.67
C HIS A 49 14.81 2.74 11.74
N TYR A 50 14.31 3.91 11.37
CA TYR A 50 12.86 4.16 11.29
C TYR A 50 12.17 3.25 10.28
N HIS A 51 12.78 3.03 9.12
CA HIS A 51 12.24 2.11 8.11
C HIS A 51 12.12 0.68 8.65
N ILE A 52 13.17 0.18 9.31
CA ILE A 52 13.19 -1.15 9.94
C ILE A 52 12.16 -1.23 11.07
N LEU A 53 12.01 -0.17 11.87
CA LEU A 53 11.05 -0.11 12.97
C LEU A 53 9.60 -0.14 12.48
N PHE A 54 9.28 0.55 11.40
CA PHE A 54 7.91 0.65 10.89
C PHE A 54 7.50 -0.51 9.98
N ALA A 55 8.44 -1.21 9.35
CA ALA A 55 8.14 -2.33 8.46
C ALA A 55 7.29 -3.45 9.12
N PRO A 56 7.55 -3.90 10.36
CA PRO A 56 6.70 -4.88 11.06
C PRO A 56 5.24 -4.43 11.23
N LEU A 57 4.99 -3.12 11.35
CA LEU A 57 3.63 -2.59 11.48
C LEU A 57 2.83 -2.84 10.20
N LEU A 58 3.44 -2.69 9.02
CA LEU A 58 2.78 -2.98 7.75
C LEU A 58 2.48 -4.47 7.60
N VAL A 59 3.44 -5.33 7.91
CA VAL A 59 3.25 -6.79 7.86
C VAL A 59 2.11 -7.22 8.79
N PHE A 60 2.08 -6.67 10.00
CA PHE A 60 1.01 -6.92 10.96
C PHE A 60 -0.34 -6.38 10.47
N ALA A 61 -0.37 -5.16 9.91
CA ALA A 61 -1.60 -4.56 9.37
C ALA A 61 -2.21 -5.42 8.27
N VAL A 62 -1.39 -5.94 7.35
CA VAL A 62 -1.85 -6.86 6.30
C VAL A 62 -2.35 -8.17 6.92
N GLY A 63 -1.66 -8.70 7.93
CA GLY A 63 -2.10 -9.88 8.69
C GLY A 63 -3.48 -9.70 9.33
N LEU A 64 -3.76 -8.54 9.93
CA LEU A 64 -5.06 -8.22 10.54
C LEU A 64 -6.19 -8.25 9.52
N ILE A 65 -5.99 -7.65 8.34
CA ILE A 65 -7.03 -7.57 7.30
C ILE A 65 -7.16 -8.86 6.49
N TRP A 66 -6.26 -9.82 6.69
CA TRP A 66 -6.17 -11.03 5.84
C TRP A 66 -7.49 -11.79 5.77
N LYS A 67 -8.04 -12.22 6.90
CA LYS A 67 -9.25 -13.06 6.91
C LYS A 67 -10.49 -12.32 6.42
N ARG A 68 -10.68 -11.07 6.85
CA ARG A 68 -11.92 -10.31 6.63
C ARG A 68 -11.97 -9.59 5.30
N HIS A 69 -10.82 -9.18 4.77
CA HIS A 69 -10.74 -8.43 3.52
C HIS A 69 -10.12 -9.29 2.42
N ILE A 70 -8.86 -9.68 2.56
CA ILE A 70 -8.10 -10.33 1.47
C ILE A 70 -8.72 -11.69 1.11
N ALA A 71 -8.86 -12.59 2.08
CA ALA A 71 -9.37 -13.94 1.88
C ALA A 71 -10.84 -13.95 1.45
N THR A 72 -11.67 -13.08 2.03
CA THR A 72 -13.08 -12.93 1.65
C THR A 72 -13.23 -12.50 0.19
N HIS A 73 -12.53 -11.43 -0.22
CA HIS A 73 -12.60 -10.93 -1.60
C HIS A 73 -12.02 -11.94 -2.61
N TYR A 74 -10.98 -12.70 -2.23
CA TYR A 74 -10.44 -13.77 -3.05
C TYR A 74 -11.45 -14.92 -3.24
N ARG A 75 -12.06 -15.40 -2.15
CA ARG A 75 -13.04 -16.51 -2.15
C ARG A 75 -14.34 -16.14 -2.87
N MET A 76 -14.82 -14.91 -2.71
CA MET A 76 -16.04 -14.43 -3.36
C MET A 76 -15.87 -14.16 -4.86
N GLY A 77 -14.64 -14.27 -5.40
CA GLY A 77 -14.40 -14.12 -6.83
C GLY A 77 -14.74 -12.72 -7.38
N LEU A 78 -14.86 -11.71 -6.50
CA LEU A 78 -15.24 -10.35 -6.87
C LEU A 78 -14.26 -9.84 -7.94
N LYS A 79 -14.74 -9.62 -9.16
CA LYS A 79 -13.89 -9.16 -10.29
C LYS A 79 -13.33 -7.76 -10.04
N THR A 80 -14.07 -6.93 -9.30
CA THR A 80 -13.73 -5.54 -9.03
C THR A 80 -12.59 -5.44 -8.01
N GLY A 81 -11.45 -4.89 -8.43
CA GLY A 81 -10.27 -4.65 -7.57
C GLY A 81 -9.38 -5.88 -7.30
N ARG A 82 -9.72 -7.05 -7.86
CA ARG A 82 -8.99 -8.32 -7.62
C ARG A 82 -7.55 -8.29 -8.12
N ARG A 83 -7.33 -7.79 -9.35
CA ARG A 83 -5.99 -7.74 -9.96
C ARG A 83 -5.03 -6.91 -9.11
N SER A 84 -5.42 -5.67 -8.80
CA SER A 84 -4.64 -4.79 -7.93
C SER A 84 -4.40 -5.38 -6.53
N GLY A 85 -5.38 -6.09 -5.95
CA GLY A 85 -5.21 -6.71 -4.63
C GLY A 85 -4.26 -7.91 -4.65
N VAL A 86 -4.32 -8.74 -5.69
CA VAL A 86 -3.42 -9.89 -5.86
C VAL A 86 -2.00 -9.43 -6.15
N GLU A 87 -1.83 -8.45 -7.03
CA GLU A 87 -0.52 -7.84 -7.33
C GLU A 87 0.15 -7.30 -6.08
N MET A 88 -0.62 -6.65 -5.20
CA MET A 88 -0.12 -6.18 -3.91
C MET A 88 0.30 -7.32 -2.96
N VAL A 89 -0.51 -8.37 -2.82
CA VAL A 89 -0.13 -9.52 -1.98
C VAL A 89 1.13 -10.20 -2.52
N LEU A 90 1.24 -10.32 -3.85
CA LEU A 90 2.40 -10.90 -4.52
C LEU A 90 3.66 -10.04 -4.39
N SER A 91 3.54 -8.71 -4.25
CA SER A 91 4.69 -7.84 -4.00
C SER A 91 5.09 -7.79 -2.52
N LEU A 92 4.14 -7.92 -1.58
CA LEU A 92 4.40 -7.85 -0.14
C LEU A 92 5.40 -8.91 0.34
N VAL A 93 5.22 -10.16 -0.11
CA VAL A 93 6.04 -11.29 0.33
C VAL A 93 7.51 -11.11 -0.06
N PRO A 94 7.86 -10.95 -1.35
CA PRO A 94 9.25 -10.75 -1.75
C PRO A 94 9.82 -9.45 -1.17
N MET A 95 9.02 -8.38 -1.02
CA MET A 95 9.44 -7.14 -0.36
C MET A 95 9.88 -7.39 1.09
N THR A 96 9.05 -8.08 1.88
CA THR A 96 9.34 -8.34 3.30
C THR A 96 10.53 -9.29 3.47
N VAL A 97 10.56 -10.37 2.69
CA VAL A 97 11.63 -11.37 2.76
C VAL A 97 12.97 -10.77 2.34
N SER A 98 13.01 -10.03 1.22
CA SER A 98 14.24 -9.37 0.76
C SER A 98 14.75 -8.33 1.76
N GLY A 99 13.86 -7.60 2.44
CA GLY A 99 14.24 -6.64 3.49
C GLY A 99 15.00 -7.29 4.65
N TYR A 100 14.58 -8.50 5.06
CA TYR A 100 15.32 -9.31 6.04
C TYR A 100 16.64 -9.83 5.47
N LEU A 101 16.61 -10.35 4.23
CA LEU A 101 17.79 -10.93 3.59
C LEU A 101 18.92 -9.91 3.38
N ILE A 102 18.60 -8.64 3.13
CA ILE A 102 19.61 -7.55 3.06
C ILE A 102 20.42 -7.44 4.36
N GLN A 103 19.80 -7.67 5.52
CA GLN A 103 20.46 -7.52 6.82
C GLN A 103 21.38 -8.70 7.16
N VAL A 104 21.00 -9.92 6.76
CA VAL A 104 21.72 -11.14 7.14
C VAL A 104 22.73 -11.60 6.08
N THR A 105 22.67 -11.05 4.86
CA THR A 105 23.55 -11.47 3.76
C THR A 105 24.88 -10.74 3.79
N SER A 106 25.96 -11.49 4.08
CA SER A 106 27.32 -10.93 4.10
C SER A 106 27.93 -10.77 2.71
N ALA A 107 27.67 -11.72 1.80
CA ALA A 107 28.20 -11.73 0.45
C ALA A 107 27.60 -10.60 -0.42
N GLU A 108 28.47 -9.74 -0.96
CA GLU A 108 28.06 -8.56 -1.71
C GLU A 108 27.16 -8.85 -2.93
N PRO A 109 27.45 -9.85 -3.79
CA PRO A 109 26.59 -10.12 -4.95
C PRO A 109 25.15 -10.47 -4.55
N TRP A 110 24.99 -11.27 -3.49
CA TRP A 110 23.69 -11.65 -2.98
C TRP A 110 22.97 -10.48 -2.34
N ARG A 111 23.67 -9.65 -1.56
CA ARG A 111 23.09 -8.43 -0.98
C ARG A 111 22.56 -7.48 -2.06
N ASN A 112 23.31 -7.31 -3.16
CA ASN A 112 22.89 -6.47 -4.27
C ASN A 112 21.62 -7.01 -4.97
N ILE A 113 21.53 -8.33 -5.17
CA ILE A 113 20.30 -8.96 -5.68
C ILE A 113 19.12 -8.66 -4.75
N TRP A 114 19.29 -8.83 -3.43
CA TRP A 114 18.21 -8.56 -2.48
C TRP A 114 17.80 -7.10 -2.44
N ILE A 115 18.74 -6.16 -2.59
CA ILE A 115 18.44 -4.73 -2.72
C ILE A 115 17.55 -4.48 -3.95
N VAL A 116 17.91 -5.03 -5.11
CA VAL A 116 17.11 -4.87 -6.34
C VAL A 116 15.71 -5.46 -6.14
N VAL A 117 15.60 -6.69 -5.64
CA VAL A 117 14.30 -7.32 -5.36
C VAL A 117 13.48 -6.46 -4.41
N HIS A 118 14.07 -5.98 -3.32
CA HIS A 118 13.38 -5.18 -2.31
C HIS A 118 12.87 -3.87 -2.90
N VAL A 119 13.71 -3.11 -3.60
CA VAL A 119 13.35 -1.81 -4.18
C VAL A 119 12.28 -1.97 -5.26
N THR A 120 12.43 -2.96 -6.16
CA THR A 120 11.44 -3.20 -7.22
C THR A 120 10.08 -3.58 -6.65
N THR A 121 10.04 -4.51 -5.70
CA THR A 121 8.78 -4.97 -5.10
C THR A 121 8.14 -3.90 -4.20
N SER A 122 8.95 -3.07 -3.54
CA SER A 122 8.48 -1.88 -2.82
C SER A 122 7.83 -0.85 -3.75
N GLY A 123 8.45 -0.57 -4.90
CA GLY A 123 7.88 0.31 -5.91
C GLY A 123 6.53 -0.20 -6.43
N LEU A 124 6.46 -1.50 -6.74
CA LEU A 124 5.22 -2.16 -7.15
C LEU A 124 4.15 -2.11 -6.04
N TRP A 125 4.52 -2.32 -4.77
CA TRP A 125 3.60 -2.19 -3.64
C TRP A 125 3.02 -0.78 -3.54
N LEU A 126 3.85 0.27 -3.55
CA LEU A 126 3.39 1.65 -3.41
C LEU A 126 2.51 2.09 -4.59
N ALA A 127 2.91 1.78 -5.82
CA ALA A 127 2.13 2.08 -7.02
C ALA A 127 0.80 1.30 -7.01
N GLY A 128 0.85 0.00 -6.72
CA GLY A 128 -0.34 -0.85 -6.60
C GLY A 128 -1.30 -0.36 -5.52
N TYR A 129 -0.78 0.03 -4.35
CA TYR A 129 -1.55 0.61 -3.26
C TYR A 129 -2.26 1.90 -3.69
N ALA A 130 -1.53 2.82 -4.33
CA ALA A 130 -2.09 4.09 -4.81
C ALA A 130 -3.20 3.86 -5.84
N VAL A 131 -2.98 2.98 -6.82
CA VAL A 131 -3.99 2.59 -7.81
C VAL A 131 -5.20 1.96 -7.14
N HIS A 132 -4.99 1.04 -6.20
CA HIS A 132 -6.07 0.37 -5.48
C HIS A 132 -6.97 1.37 -4.74
N GLN A 133 -6.36 2.34 -4.04
CA GLN A 133 -7.07 3.40 -3.34
C GLN A 133 -7.79 4.36 -4.29
N PHE A 134 -7.11 4.78 -5.36
CA PHE A 134 -7.70 5.66 -6.36
C PHE A 134 -8.94 5.03 -7.01
N MET A 135 -8.84 3.76 -7.39
CA MET A 135 -9.98 3.02 -7.95
C MET A 135 -11.12 2.85 -6.93
N ALA A 136 -10.82 2.67 -5.64
CA ALA A 136 -11.83 2.59 -4.59
C ALA A 136 -12.56 3.93 -4.38
N LEU A 137 -11.81 5.04 -4.40
CA LEU A 137 -12.37 6.39 -4.28
C LEU A 137 -13.24 6.75 -5.48
N ARG A 138 -12.82 6.43 -6.71
CA ARG A 138 -13.60 6.66 -7.93
C ARG A 138 -14.95 5.96 -7.88
N ARG A 139 -14.97 4.67 -7.53
CA ARG A 139 -16.21 3.90 -7.40
C ARG A 139 -17.16 4.50 -6.36
N LYS A 140 -16.63 4.93 -5.21
CA LYS A 140 -17.45 5.56 -4.17
C LYS A 140 -18.12 6.86 -4.66
N ARG A 141 -17.43 7.64 -5.50
CA ARG A 141 -17.98 8.86 -6.12
C ARG A 141 -19.04 8.53 -7.17
N GLU A 142 -18.80 7.53 -8.01
CA GLU A 142 -19.75 7.06 -9.03
C GLU A 142 -21.07 6.59 -8.38
N SER A 143 -20.99 5.76 -7.33
CA SER A 143 -22.20 5.32 -6.61
C SER A 143 -22.94 6.46 -5.90
N ALA A 144 -22.23 7.49 -5.43
CA ALA A 144 -22.87 8.65 -4.81
C ALA A 144 -23.59 9.55 -5.83
N SER A 145 -23.07 9.63 -7.06
CA SER A 145 -23.70 10.36 -8.16
C SER A 145 -24.97 9.66 -8.67
N ASP A 146 -24.94 8.34 -8.75
CA ASP A 146 -26.09 7.51 -9.18
C ASP A 146 -27.24 7.61 -8.16
N ASN A 147 -26.92 7.57 -6.86
CA ASN A 147 -27.91 7.73 -5.79
C ASN A 147 -28.48 9.16 -5.65
N GLY A 148 -27.80 10.17 -6.23
CA GLY A 148 -28.24 11.57 -6.20
C GLY A 148 -29.11 11.97 -7.40
N THR A 149 -29.24 11.10 -8.41
CA THR A 149 -30.01 11.35 -9.63
C THR A 149 -31.31 10.55 -9.71
N SER A 150 -31.61 9.69 -8.73
CA SER A 150 -32.95 9.12 -8.57
C SER A 150 -33.92 10.22 -8.13
N VAL A 151 -34.59 10.85 -9.11
CA VAL A 151 -35.77 11.69 -8.88
C VAL A 151 -36.75 10.90 -8.01
N PRO A 152 -37.31 11.46 -6.92
CA PRO A 152 -38.37 10.79 -6.18
C PRO A 152 -39.51 10.53 -7.16
N GLU A 153 -39.83 9.25 -7.41
CA GLU A 153 -41.02 8.90 -8.19
C GLU A 153 -42.22 9.48 -7.43
N GLU A 154 -42.78 10.57 -7.95
CA GLU A 154 -43.94 11.23 -7.39
C GLU A 154 -45.04 10.18 -7.23
N PRO A 155 -45.66 10.04 -6.04
CA PRO A 155 -46.71 9.04 -5.85
C PRO A 155 -47.83 9.32 -6.86
N ARG A 156 -47.98 8.45 -7.85
CA ARG A 156 -49.09 8.50 -8.82
C ARG A 156 -50.39 8.54 -8.02
N GLN A 157 -51.01 9.72 -7.94
CA GLN A 157 -52.32 9.87 -7.33
C GLN A 157 -53.30 8.99 -8.11
N PRO A 158 -54.08 8.12 -7.43
CA PRO A 158 -55.12 7.36 -8.10
C PRO A 158 -56.13 8.35 -8.69
N ALA A 159 -56.37 8.24 -9.99
CA ALA A 159 -57.34 9.07 -10.69
C ALA A 159 -58.69 9.00 -9.97
N ALA A 160 -59.22 10.17 -9.63
CA ALA A 160 -60.53 10.31 -9.01
C ALA A 160 -61.58 9.66 -9.92
N VAL A 161 -62.22 8.61 -9.43
CA VAL A 161 -63.41 8.02 -10.04
C VAL A 161 -64.56 8.97 -9.71
N THR A 162 -64.96 9.78 -10.69
CA THR A 162 -66.21 10.55 -10.62
C THR A 162 -67.42 9.64 -10.85
N PRO A 163 -68.56 9.93 -10.18
CA PRO A 163 -69.73 9.04 -10.08
C PRO A 163 -70.51 8.86 -11.38
#